data_AF-A0A915YBM6-F1
#
_entry.id   AF-A0A915YBM6-F1
#
_cell.length_a   1.000
_cell.length_b   1.000
_cell.length_c   1.000
_cell.angle_alpha   90.00
_cell.angle_beta   90.00
_cell.angle_gamma   90.00
#
_symmetry.space_group_name_H-M   'P 1'
#
loop_
_entity.id
_entity.type
_entity.pdbx_description
1 polymer ?
#
loop_
_entity_poly.entity_id
_entity_poly.type
_entity_poly.pdbx_seq_one_letter_code
_entity_poly.pdbx_strand_id
1 'polypeptide(L)'
;MAKFEEWVKPGKRRYRRIKAGYQNENWDPGNYTGGKIGVGIQAGTNMSIAAPTLSEWRGHAVTAAEMKALTEAEALQIYRDNYWMPIKAPDIENQTIADFLADMKSSGGGVWNMQKGLNDLGENIAVDGVVGPQTLGAINRQIEKSVARLNNAFRKRQIEYYNSKTSPAKSVWLSSLDKDYPEMSETAEKLGLPEKYNNKSWIYLSIALGILLLVLIGWMLFKK
;
A
#
# COMPACT_ATOMS: atom_id res chain seq x y z
N MET A 1 -17.76 -1.00 -2.92
CA MET A 1 -17.20 0.33 -3.20
C MET A 1 -16.36 0.78 -2.03
N ALA A 2 -15.10 1.12 -2.29
CA ALA A 2 -14.18 1.56 -1.25
C ALA A 2 -14.46 3.00 -0.80
N LYS A 3 -14.16 3.28 0.47
CA LYS A 3 -14.40 4.58 1.12
C LYS A 3 -13.06 5.20 1.52
N PHE A 4 -12.93 6.51 1.32
CA PHE A 4 -11.70 7.24 1.64
C PHE A 4 -11.42 7.23 3.14
N GLU A 5 -12.48 7.33 3.95
CA GLU A 5 -12.41 7.40 5.41
C GLU A 5 -11.84 6.10 5.99
N GLU A 6 -12.07 4.97 5.32
CA GLU A 6 -11.53 3.66 5.69
C GLU A 6 -10.03 3.54 5.41
N TRP A 7 -9.50 4.28 4.43
CA TRP A 7 -8.06 4.30 4.13
C TRP A 7 -7.28 5.10 5.18
N VAL A 8 -7.88 6.17 5.70
CA VAL A 8 -7.25 7.11 6.64
C VAL A 8 -7.62 6.86 8.11
N LYS A 9 -8.41 5.83 8.43
CA LYS A 9 -8.85 5.56 9.81
C LYS A 9 -7.72 5.11 10.75
N PRO A 10 -7.88 5.29 12.08
CA PRO A 10 -6.95 4.77 13.06
C PRO A 10 -6.60 3.29 12.83
N GLY A 11 -5.31 2.96 12.95
CA GLY A 11 -4.79 1.62 12.70
C GLY A 11 -4.34 1.36 11.26
N LYS A 12 -4.71 2.20 10.28
CA LYS A 12 -4.21 2.08 8.90
C LYS A 12 -2.82 2.70 8.72
N ARG A 13 -2.13 2.27 7.65
CA ARG A 13 -0.80 2.79 7.28
C ARG A 13 -0.83 4.30 7.07
N ARG A 14 -1.80 4.80 6.30
CA ARG A 14 -1.92 6.23 5.99
C ARG A 14 -2.15 7.07 7.24
N TYR A 15 -3.02 6.63 8.15
CA TYR A 15 -3.23 7.31 9.44
C TYR A 15 -1.92 7.48 10.22
N ARG A 16 -1.14 6.40 10.40
CA ARG A 16 0.14 6.48 11.12
C ARG A 16 1.13 7.44 10.47
N ARG A 17 1.10 7.54 9.13
CA ARG A 17 1.97 8.46 8.36
C ARG A 17 1.55 9.91 8.51
N ILE A 18 0.24 10.19 8.54
CA ILE A 18 -0.30 11.53 8.84
C ILE A 18 0.11 11.97 10.25
N LYS A 19 0.07 11.06 11.23
CA LYS A 19 0.41 11.36 12.62
C LYS A 19 1.92 11.35 12.93
N ALA A 20 2.79 11.08 11.96
CA ALA A 20 4.24 10.98 12.18
C ALA A 20 4.93 12.35 12.42
N GLY A 21 4.24 13.47 12.16
CA GLY A 21 4.73 14.82 12.41
C GLY A 21 5.70 15.36 11.35
N TYR A 22 6.35 16.48 11.68
CA TYR A 22 7.28 17.20 10.83
C TYR A 22 8.70 16.62 10.92
N GLN A 23 9.39 16.55 9.78
CA GLN A 23 10.81 16.22 9.67
C GLN A 23 11.49 17.12 8.63
N ASN A 24 12.81 17.30 8.75
CA ASN A 24 13.58 18.13 7.81
C ASN A 24 15.02 17.64 7.60
N GLU A 25 15.15 16.37 7.25
CA GLU A 25 16.41 15.74 6.87
C GLU A 25 16.98 16.31 5.56
N ASN A 26 18.25 16.72 5.58
CA ASN A 26 18.91 17.35 4.43
C ASN A 26 19.22 16.37 3.27
N TRP A 27 19.25 15.06 3.55
CA TRP A 27 19.49 13.99 2.58
C TRP A 27 18.19 13.49 1.94
N ASP A 28 17.02 13.92 2.42
CA ASP A 28 15.73 13.53 1.88
C ASP A 28 15.30 14.53 0.78
N PRO A 29 15.27 14.12 -0.50
CA PRO A 29 14.82 15.01 -1.58
C PRO A 29 13.37 15.49 -1.41
N GLY A 30 12.53 14.76 -0.65
CA GLY A 30 11.17 15.15 -0.34
C GLY A 30 11.05 16.42 0.50
N ASN A 31 12.12 16.85 1.17
CA ASN A 31 12.14 18.06 1.99
C ASN A 31 12.44 19.34 1.21
N TYR A 32 12.77 19.22 -0.08
CA TYR A 32 13.08 20.36 -0.94
C TYR A 32 11.94 20.58 -1.93
N THR A 33 11.47 21.83 -2.07
CA THR A 33 10.35 22.19 -2.96
C THR A 33 10.60 21.82 -4.43
N GLY A 34 11.86 21.67 -4.86
CA GLY A 34 12.22 21.16 -6.19
C GLY A 34 12.30 19.63 -6.30
N GLY A 35 11.96 18.87 -5.26
CA GLY A 35 11.96 17.40 -5.24
C GLY A 35 13.35 16.76 -5.40
N LYS A 36 14.42 17.53 -5.19
CA LYS A 36 15.82 17.09 -5.27
C LYS A 36 16.63 17.81 -4.19
N ILE A 37 17.62 17.11 -3.64
CA ILE A 37 18.53 17.68 -2.63
C ILE A 37 19.13 18.99 -3.15
N GLY A 38 18.96 20.06 -2.39
CA GLY A 38 19.51 21.40 -2.70
C GLY A 38 18.75 22.20 -3.76
N VAL A 39 17.62 21.71 -4.29
CA VAL A 39 16.84 22.42 -5.33
C VAL A 39 15.60 23.06 -4.72
N GLY A 40 15.56 24.40 -4.72
CA GLY A 40 14.47 25.17 -4.11
C GLY A 40 14.63 25.34 -2.60
N ILE A 41 13.53 25.68 -1.93
CA ILE A 41 13.48 25.86 -0.47
C ILE A 41 13.44 24.48 0.23
N GLN A 42 14.26 24.30 1.26
CA GLN A 42 14.18 23.13 2.15
C GLN A 42 13.06 23.33 3.19
N ALA A 43 11.82 23.06 2.79
CA ALA A 43 10.62 23.27 3.61
C ALA A 43 10.34 22.12 4.60
N GLY A 44 10.98 20.96 4.41
CA GLY A 44 10.70 19.75 5.19
C GLY A 44 9.49 18.97 4.67
N THR A 45 9.07 17.96 5.43
CA THR A 45 7.90 17.12 5.19
C THR A 45 7.07 17.09 6.46
N ASN A 46 5.76 17.23 6.35
CA ASN A 46 4.85 17.11 7.49
C ASN A 46 3.63 16.27 7.11
N MET A 47 3.10 15.50 8.04
CA MET A 47 1.95 14.60 7.80
C MET A 47 2.15 13.66 6.59
N SER A 48 3.41 13.32 6.29
CA SER A 48 3.85 12.58 5.10
C SER A 48 3.52 13.25 3.75
N ILE A 49 3.26 14.56 3.75
CA ILE A 49 3.20 15.42 2.56
C ILE A 49 4.57 16.07 2.35
N ALA A 50 5.19 15.78 1.22
CA ALA A 50 6.50 16.30 0.84
C ALA A 50 6.42 17.76 0.40
N ALA A 51 7.52 18.52 0.54
CA ALA A 51 7.65 19.89 0.06
C ALA A 51 7.19 20.13 -1.39
N PRO A 52 7.57 19.31 -2.39
CA PRO A 52 7.12 19.52 -3.77
C PRO A 52 5.60 19.33 -3.90
N THR A 53 5.02 18.36 -3.19
CA THR A 53 3.57 18.10 -3.21
C THR A 53 2.78 19.27 -2.62
N LEU A 54 3.20 19.81 -1.48
CA LEU A 54 2.51 20.96 -0.89
C LEU A 54 2.72 22.23 -1.75
N SER A 55 3.89 22.37 -2.39
CA SER A 55 4.17 23.49 -3.29
C SER A 55 3.27 23.47 -4.52
N GLU A 56 3.11 22.30 -5.14
CA GLU A 56 2.19 22.11 -6.26
C GLU A 56 0.75 22.40 -5.85
N TRP A 57 0.33 21.86 -4.70
CA TRP A 57 -1.01 22.08 -4.15
C TRP A 57 -1.33 23.58 -3.91
N ARG A 58 -0.37 24.33 -3.37
CA ARG A 58 -0.53 25.76 -3.06
C ARG A 58 -0.13 26.70 -4.21
N GLY A 59 0.38 26.16 -5.32
CA GLY A 59 0.78 26.92 -6.51
C GLY A 59 2.05 27.77 -6.35
N HIS A 60 2.85 27.55 -5.30
CA HIS A 60 4.11 28.27 -5.07
C HIS A 60 5.08 27.46 -4.19
N ALA A 61 6.37 27.80 -4.20
CA ALA A 61 7.36 27.15 -3.35
C ALA A 61 7.09 27.49 -1.87
N VAL A 62 6.65 26.49 -1.09
CA VAL A 62 6.31 26.69 0.32
C VAL A 62 7.55 26.85 1.20
N THR A 63 7.39 27.59 2.28
CA THR A 63 8.38 27.76 3.35
C THR A 63 8.29 26.65 4.40
N ALA A 64 9.32 26.52 5.25
CA ALA A 64 9.28 25.60 6.38
C ALA A 64 8.20 25.97 7.42
N ALA A 65 7.88 27.25 7.57
CA ALA A 65 6.80 27.70 8.46
C ALA A 65 5.44 27.23 7.94
N GLU A 66 5.21 27.35 6.63
CA GLU A 66 4.00 26.87 5.96
C GLU A 66 3.83 25.36 6.01
N MET A 67 4.94 24.61 5.86
CA MET A 67 4.93 23.15 6.01
C MET A 67 4.58 22.72 7.44
N LYS A 68 5.09 23.43 8.45
CA LYS A 68 4.71 23.19 9.87
C LYS A 68 3.26 23.57 10.17
N ALA A 69 2.75 24.59 9.48
CA ALA A 69 1.37 25.05 9.61
C ALA A 69 0.35 24.20 8.80
N LEU A 70 0.80 23.19 8.05
CA LEU A 70 -0.08 22.26 7.34
C LEU A 70 -1.10 21.64 8.30
N THR A 71 -2.38 21.83 8.00
CA THR A 71 -3.46 21.28 8.80
C THR A 71 -3.80 19.86 8.38
N GLU A 72 -4.36 19.06 9.30
CA GLU A 72 -4.81 17.71 8.98
C GLU A 72 -5.94 17.72 7.94
N ALA A 73 -6.84 18.70 8.00
CA ALA A 73 -7.91 18.84 7.01
C ALA A 73 -7.35 19.06 5.60
N GLU A 74 -6.36 19.95 5.45
CA GLU A 74 -5.69 20.19 4.17
C GLU A 74 -4.91 18.96 3.70
N ALA A 75 -4.18 18.29 4.60
CA ALA A 75 -3.48 17.05 4.27
C ALA A 75 -4.44 15.95 3.78
N LEU A 76 -5.59 15.80 4.43
CA LEU A 76 -6.63 14.85 4.01
C LEU A 76 -7.22 15.19 2.64
N GLN A 77 -7.40 16.48 2.33
CA GLN A 77 -7.84 16.91 1.00
C GLN A 77 -6.80 16.55 -0.06
N ILE A 78 -5.51 16.81 0.20
CA ILE A 78 -4.40 16.40 -0.68
C ILE A 78 -4.41 14.88 -0.88
N TYR A 79 -4.59 14.09 0.19
CA TYR A 79 -4.65 12.62 0.07
C TYR A 79 -5.82 12.14 -0.78
N ARG A 80 -6.99 12.76 -0.61
CA ARG A 80 -8.17 12.44 -1.41
C ARG A 80 -7.91 12.75 -2.88
N ASP A 81 -7.51 13.97 -3.19
CA ASP A 81 -7.49 14.47 -4.57
C ASP A 81 -6.28 13.98 -5.36
N ASN A 82 -5.10 13.85 -4.73
CA ASN A 82 -3.88 13.48 -5.43
C ASN A 82 -3.61 11.97 -5.40
N TYR A 83 -4.23 11.19 -4.52
CA TYR A 83 -3.91 9.76 -4.35
C TYR A 83 -5.12 8.83 -4.42
N TRP A 84 -6.25 9.18 -3.82
CA TRP A 84 -7.45 8.33 -3.79
C TRP A 84 -8.29 8.44 -5.07
N MET A 85 -8.63 9.66 -5.47
CA MET A 85 -9.45 9.91 -6.65
C MET A 85 -8.77 9.54 -7.97
N PRO A 86 -7.45 9.78 -8.19
CA PRO A 86 -6.81 9.45 -9.46
C PRO A 86 -6.69 7.95 -9.75
N ILE A 87 -6.83 7.09 -8.73
CA ILE A 87 -6.92 5.64 -8.92
C ILE A 87 -8.36 5.15 -9.02
N LYS A 88 -9.35 6.07 -9.07
CA LYS A 88 -10.78 5.76 -9.06
C LYS A 88 -11.17 4.83 -7.91
N ALA A 89 -10.55 5.04 -6.74
CA ALA A 89 -10.74 4.16 -5.59
C ALA A 89 -12.20 3.95 -5.18
N PRO A 90 -13.11 4.94 -5.23
CA PRO A 90 -14.53 4.70 -4.95
C PRO A 90 -15.17 3.60 -5.79
N ASP A 91 -14.67 3.38 -7.01
CA ASP A 91 -15.18 2.39 -7.96
C ASP A 91 -14.49 1.02 -7.84
N ILE A 92 -13.52 0.89 -6.93
CA ILE A 92 -12.86 -0.39 -6.65
C ILE A 92 -13.74 -1.19 -5.70
N GLU A 93 -14.01 -2.44 -6.06
CA GLU A 93 -14.98 -3.30 -5.36
C GLU A 93 -14.44 -3.94 -4.07
N ASN A 94 -13.17 -3.70 -3.72
CA ASN A 94 -12.55 -4.18 -2.50
C ASN A 94 -11.75 -3.08 -1.79
N GLN A 95 -12.06 -2.83 -0.51
CA GLN A 95 -11.42 -1.78 0.29
C GLN A 95 -9.92 -2.01 0.48
N THR A 96 -9.49 -3.23 0.79
CA THR A 96 -8.07 -3.54 1.04
C THR A 96 -7.23 -3.31 -0.22
N ILE A 97 -7.76 -3.68 -1.39
CA ILE A 97 -7.10 -3.40 -2.67
C ILE A 97 -7.04 -1.89 -2.93
N ALA A 98 -8.12 -1.14 -2.69
CA ALA A 98 -8.12 0.31 -2.86
C ALA A 98 -7.10 1.00 -1.94
N ASP A 99 -7.04 0.61 -0.66
CA ASP A 99 -6.07 1.10 0.32
C ASP A 99 -4.63 0.86 -0.16
N PHE A 100 -4.36 -0.37 -0.62
CA PHE A 100 -3.03 -0.75 -1.09
C PHE A 100 -2.63 0.06 -2.32
N LEU A 101 -3.53 0.23 -3.28
CA LEU A 101 -3.25 1.02 -4.48
C LEU A 101 -2.99 2.50 -4.20
N ALA A 102 -3.77 3.09 -3.29
CA ALA A 102 -3.56 4.48 -2.87
C ALA A 102 -2.17 4.64 -2.21
N ASP A 103 -1.78 3.67 -1.39
CA ASP A 103 -0.45 3.63 -0.79
C ASP A 103 0.68 3.36 -1.78
N MET A 104 0.49 2.47 -2.77
CA MET A 104 1.46 2.24 -3.84
C MET A 104 1.69 3.52 -4.64
N LYS A 105 0.62 4.23 -5.02
CA LYS A 105 0.70 5.50 -5.73
C LYS A 105 1.53 6.53 -4.96
N SER A 106 1.43 6.54 -3.63
CA SER A 106 2.21 7.44 -2.77
C SER A 106 3.71 7.12 -2.68
N SER A 107 4.13 5.91 -3.05
CA SER A 107 5.54 5.46 -2.98
C SER A 107 6.36 5.80 -4.24
N GLY A 108 5.75 6.41 -5.26
CA GLY A 108 6.34 6.64 -6.59
C GLY A 108 6.31 5.38 -7.46
N GLY A 109 6.00 5.52 -8.75
CA GLY A 109 5.93 4.39 -9.70
C GLY A 109 4.78 3.39 -9.48
N GLY A 110 3.95 3.59 -8.46
CA GLY A 110 2.95 2.61 -8.01
C GLY A 110 1.91 2.21 -9.06
N VAL A 111 1.43 3.15 -9.88
CA VAL A 111 0.39 2.84 -10.89
C VAL A 111 0.94 1.96 -12.02
N TRP A 112 2.14 2.26 -12.54
CA TRP A 112 2.80 1.40 -13.53
C TRP A 112 3.06 -0.01 -12.98
N ASN A 113 3.50 -0.11 -11.72
CA ASN A 113 3.75 -1.39 -11.07
C ASN A 113 2.45 -2.19 -10.88
N MET A 114 1.35 -1.54 -10.51
CA MET A 114 0.02 -2.15 -10.47
C MET A 114 -0.42 -2.66 -11.84
N GLN A 115 -0.29 -1.86 -12.90
CA GLN A 115 -0.68 -2.27 -14.25
C GLN A 115 0.15 -3.47 -14.74
N LYS A 116 1.45 -3.49 -14.46
CA LYS A 116 2.31 -4.67 -14.69
C LYS A 116 1.82 -5.88 -13.90
N GLY A 117 1.43 -5.69 -12.65
CA GLY A 117 0.85 -6.75 -11.81
C GLY A 117 -0.44 -7.32 -12.39
N LEU A 118 -1.34 -6.48 -12.93
CA LEU A 118 -2.54 -6.94 -13.64
C LEU A 118 -2.19 -7.76 -14.88
N ASN A 119 -1.20 -7.33 -15.66
CA ASN A 119 -0.75 -8.06 -16.85
C ASN A 119 -0.09 -9.41 -16.48
N ASP A 120 0.63 -9.50 -15.35
CA ASP A 120 1.12 -10.80 -14.82
C ASP A 120 -0.03 -11.77 -14.52
N LEU A 121 -1.20 -11.22 -14.20
CA LEU A 121 -2.40 -11.99 -13.91
C LEU A 121 -3.22 -12.35 -15.15
N GLY A 122 -2.72 -12.04 -16.35
CA GLY A 122 -3.32 -12.36 -17.64
C GLY A 122 -4.26 -11.28 -18.19
N GLU A 123 -4.27 -10.09 -17.61
CA GLU A 123 -4.91 -8.94 -18.23
C GLU A 123 -4.07 -8.42 -19.42
N ASN A 124 -4.70 -7.66 -20.32
CA ASN A 124 -4.01 -7.03 -21.45
C ASN A 124 -4.35 -5.53 -21.46
N ILE A 125 -3.71 -4.78 -20.54
CA ILE A 125 -3.87 -3.34 -20.43
C ILE A 125 -2.55 -2.60 -20.69
N ALA A 126 -2.65 -1.34 -21.12
CA ALA A 126 -1.51 -0.46 -21.24
C ALA A 126 -0.86 -0.19 -19.87
N VAL A 127 0.46 -0.02 -19.87
CA VAL A 127 1.25 0.37 -18.68
C VAL A 127 1.65 1.84 -18.81
N ASP A 128 0.66 2.73 -18.70
CA ASP A 128 0.78 4.17 -18.94
C ASP A 128 0.80 5.03 -17.66
N GLY A 129 0.57 4.41 -16.48
CA GLY A 129 0.52 5.12 -15.21
C GLY A 129 -0.80 5.83 -14.92
N VAL A 130 -1.84 5.60 -15.72
CA VAL A 130 -3.17 6.21 -15.58
C VAL A 130 -4.22 5.13 -15.30
N VAL A 131 -5.05 5.33 -14.27
CA VAL A 131 -6.16 4.41 -13.99
C VAL A 131 -7.38 4.79 -14.84
N GLY A 132 -7.37 4.34 -16.10
CA GLY A 132 -8.49 4.47 -17.03
C GLY A 132 -9.60 3.42 -16.79
N PRO A 133 -10.72 3.48 -17.54
CA PRO A 133 -11.80 2.49 -17.45
C PRO A 133 -11.31 1.05 -17.68
N GLN A 134 -10.35 0.84 -18.57
CA GLN A 134 -9.78 -0.50 -18.84
C GLN A 134 -9.02 -1.05 -17.62
N THR A 135 -8.18 -0.22 -16.98
CA THR A 135 -7.45 -0.58 -15.77
C THR A 135 -8.41 -0.84 -14.61
N LEU A 136 -9.40 0.02 -14.40
CA LEU A 136 -10.41 -0.17 -13.35
C LEU A 136 -11.21 -1.48 -13.56
N GLY A 137 -11.66 -1.74 -14.79
CA GLY A 137 -12.33 -2.99 -15.13
C GLY A 137 -11.45 -4.22 -14.90
N ALA A 138 -10.15 -4.14 -15.22
CA ALA A 138 -9.19 -5.20 -14.93
C ALA A 138 -9.00 -5.43 -13.42
N ILE A 139 -8.95 -4.36 -12.62
CA ILE A 139 -8.89 -4.46 -11.15
C ILE A 139 -10.11 -5.23 -10.63
N ASN A 140 -11.33 -4.80 -10.97
CA ASN A 140 -12.54 -5.43 -10.44
C ASN A 140 -12.72 -6.87 -10.93
N ARG A 141 -12.37 -7.19 -12.19
CA ARG A 141 -12.34 -8.58 -12.67
C ARG A 141 -11.37 -9.46 -11.88
N GLN A 142 -10.20 -8.94 -11.51
CA GLN A 142 -9.23 -9.72 -10.75
C GLN A 142 -9.63 -9.83 -9.27
N ILE A 143 -10.32 -8.82 -8.72
CA ILE A 143 -10.97 -8.91 -7.39
C ILE A 143 -12.00 -10.05 -7.38
N GLU A 144 -12.86 -10.12 -8.39
CA GLU A 144 -13.88 -11.18 -8.52
C GLU A 144 -13.25 -12.58 -8.57
N LYS A 145 -12.10 -12.73 -9.23
CA LYS A 145 -11.38 -14.00 -9.32
C LYS A 145 -10.73 -14.40 -7.99
N SER A 146 -9.99 -13.49 -7.36
CA SER A 146 -9.31 -13.70 -6.08
C SER A 146 -8.61 -12.41 -5.62
N VAL A 147 -9.02 -11.91 -4.46
CA VAL A 147 -8.37 -10.77 -3.79
C VAL A 147 -6.95 -11.17 -3.36
N ALA A 148 -6.75 -12.40 -2.90
CA ALA A 148 -5.43 -12.89 -2.49
C ALA A 148 -4.44 -12.88 -3.65
N ARG A 149 -4.85 -13.40 -4.81
CA ARG A 149 -4.03 -13.44 -6.02
C ARG A 149 -3.67 -12.03 -6.49
N LEU A 150 -4.63 -11.10 -6.49
CA LEU A 150 -4.41 -9.70 -6.86
C LEU A 150 -3.45 -8.99 -5.90
N ASN A 151 -3.68 -9.11 -4.59
CA ASN A 151 -2.82 -8.55 -3.55
C ASN A 151 -1.37 -9.05 -3.70
N ASN A 152 -1.19 -10.34 -3.94
CA ASN A 152 0.14 -10.95 -4.07
C ASN A 152 0.88 -10.46 -5.32
N ALA A 153 0.17 -10.25 -6.44
CA ALA A 153 0.77 -9.66 -7.64
C ALA A 153 1.24 -8.23 -7.40
N PHE A 154 0.41 -7.40 -6.74
CA PHE A 154 0.79 -6.03 -6.39
C PHE A 154 1.95 -5.99 -5.40
N ARG A 155 1.94 -6.85 -4.37
CA ARG A 155 3.07 -7.02 -3.46
C ARG A 155 4.35 -7.37 -4.20
N LYS A 156 4.33 -8.37 -5.10
CA LYS A 156 5.50 -8.77 -5.88
C LYS A 156 6.12 -7.57 -6.60
N ARG A 157 5.30 -6.79 -7.30
CA ARG A 157 5.75 -5.59 -8.02
C ARG A 157 6.26 -4.49 -7.09
N GLN A 158 5.64 -4.31 -5.92
CA GLN A 158 6.10 -3.34 -4.93
C GLN A 158 7.44 -3.74 -4.28
N ILE A 159 7.65 -5.04 -4.03
CA ILE A 159 8.92 -5.59 -3.53
C ILE A 159 10.03 -5.39 -4.57
N GLU A 160 9.76 -5.72 -5.84
CA GLU A 160 10.71 -5.47 -6.96
C GLU A 160 11.08 -3.98 -7.02
N TYR A 161 10.10 -3.09 -6.91
CA TYR A 161 10.33 -1.65 -6.88
C TYR A 161 11.20 -1.22 -5.69
N TYR A 162 10.89 -1.65 -4.47
CA TYR A 162 11.71 -1.28 -3.30
C TYR A 162 13.14 -1.84 -3.40
N ASN A 163 13.31 -3.05 -3.92
CA ASN A 163 14.62 -3.65 -4.13
C ASN A 163 15.45 -2.93 -5.20
N SER A 164 14.81 -2.28 -6.18
CA SER A 164 15.49 -1.46 -7.19
C SER A 164 16.07 -0.14 -6.64
N LYS A 165 15.68 0.27 -5.43
CA LYS A 165 16.13 1.54 -4.84
C LYS A 165 17.35 1.35 -3.96
N THR A 166 18.35 2.20 -4.19
CA THR A 166 19.46 2.42 -3.27
C THR A 166 19.03 3.45 -2.22
N SER A 167 18.42 2.99 -1.13
CA SER A 167 17.95 3.85 -0.04
C SER A 167 18.16 3.17 1.32
N PRO A 168 18.62 3.91 2.36
CA PRO A 168 18.71 3.38 3.71
C PRO A 168 17.34 3.00 4.30
N ALA A 169 16.24 3.55 3.77
CA ALA A 169 14.88 3.26 4.22
C ALA A 169 14.28 1.96 3.65
N LYS A 170 15.00 1.25 2.76
CA LYS A 170 14.49 0.06 2.06
C LYS A 170 13.94 -1.03 2.99
N SER A 171 14.66 -1.38 4.05
CA SER A 171 14.23 -2.42 5.01
C SER A 171 12.93 -2.02 5.73
N VAL A 172 12.80 -0.73 6.06
CA VAL A 172 11.59 -0.18 6.68
C VAL A 172 10.40 -0.23 5.71
N TRP A 173 10.61 0.02 4.42
CA TRP A 173 9.57 -0.08 3.41
C TRP A 173 9.06 -1.51 3.24
N LEU A 174 9.97 -2.49 3.16
CA LEU A 174 9.62 -3.91 3.07
C LEU A 174 8.87 -4.38 4.33
N SER A 175 9.37 -4.06 5.52
CA SER A 175 8.69 -4.40 6.78
C SER A 175 7.30 -3.76 6.90
N SER A 176 7.15 -2.51 6.45
CA SER A 176 5.84 -1.84 6.42
C SER A 176 4.88 -2.53 5.45
N LEU A 177 5.38 -2.97 4.29
CA LEU A 177 4.58 -3.69 3.31
C LEU A 177 4.10 -5.03 3.87
N ASP A 178 4.96 -5.80 4.53
CA ASP A 178 4.60 -7.07 5.18
C ASP A 178 3.57 -6.91 6.29
N LYS A 179 3.69 -5.82 7.05
CA LYS A 179 2.75 -5.51 8.12
C LYS A 179 1.37 -5.10 7.59
N ASP A 180 1.35 -4.22 6.59
CA ASP A 180 0.12 -3.52 6.19
C ASP A 180 -0.63 -4.23 5.06
N TYR A 181 0.11 -4.94 4.20
CA TYR A 181 -0.41 -5.68 3.06
C TYR A 181 0.34 -7.02 3.00
N PRO A 182 0.08 -7.97 3.93
CA PRO A 182 0.78 -9.26 3.97
C PRO A 182 0.48 -10.09 2.72
N GLU A 183 1.32 -11.09 2.45
CA GLU A 183 0.98 -12.13 1.47
C GLU A 183 -0.28 -12.88 1.92
N MET A 184 -1.20 -13.11 0.99
CA MET A 184 -2.48 -13.76 1.25
C MET A 184 -2.52 -15.17 0.65
N SER A 185 -3.21 -16.09 1.31
CA SER A 185 -3.41 -17.46 0.83
C SER A 185 -4.69 -17.57 -0.01
N GLU A 186 -4.53 -17.89 -1.29
CA GLU A 186 -5.67 -18.19 -2.18
C GLU A 186 -6.49 -19.40 -1.67
N THR A 187 -5.83 -20.38 -1.04
CA THR A 187 -6.53 -21.54 -0.45
C THR A 187 -7.40 -21.10 0.72
N ALA A 188 -6.89 -20.25 1.60
CA ALA A 188 -7.66 -19.77 2.75
C ALA A 188 -8.82 -18.88 2.32
N GLU A 189 -8.61 -18.03 1.31
CA GLU A 189 -9.68 -17.24 0.68
C GLU A 189 -10.77 -18.14 0.09
N LYS A 190 -10.40 -19.16 -0.70
CA LYS A 190 -11.37 -20.12 -1.29
C LYS A 190 -12.17 -20.87 -0.23
N LEU A 191 -11.57 -21.13 0.93
CA LEU A 191 -12.23 -21.79 2.06
C LEU A 191 -13.03 -20.83 2.95
N GLY A 192 -13.04 -19.52 2.66
CA GLY A 192 -13.73 -18.51 3.46
C GLY A 192 -13.15 -18.36 4.86
N LEU A 193 -11.87 -18.68 5.06
CA LEU A 193 -11.23 -18.55 6.37
C LEU A 193 -11.04 -17.07 6.74
N PRO A 194 -11.12 -16.72 8.03
CA PRO A 194 -10.89 -15.35 8.47
C PRO A 194 -9.52 -14.81 8.04
N GLU A 195 -9.44 -13.50 7.77
CA GLU A 195 -8.24 -12.85 7.22
C GLU A 195 -6.96 -13.06 8.07
N LYS A 196 -7.09 -13.21 9.39
CA LYS A 196 -5.97 -13.56 10.28
C LYS A 196 -5.29 -14.89 9.93
N TYR A 197 -6.00 -15.78 9.23
CA TYR A 197 -5.48 -17.06 8.73
C TYR A 197 -4.99 -16.97 7.30
N ASN A 198 -5.07 -15.82 6.62
CA ASN A 198 -4.61 -15.70 5.23
C ASN A 198 -3.08 -15.57 5.12
N ASN A 199 -2.36 -15.35 6.22
CA ASN A 199 -0.90 -15.39 6.22
C ASN A 199 -0.40 -16.85 6.23
N LYS A 200 0.43 -17.21 5.24
CA LYS A 200 1.06 -18.53 5.08
C LYS A 200 1.65 -19.08 6.38
N SER A 201 2.31 -18.26 7.19
CA SER A 201 2.90 -18.70 8.46
C SER A 201 1.86 -19.31 9.43
N TRP A 202 0.69 -18.69 9.55
CA TRP A 202 -0.38 -19.16 10.43
C TRP A 202 -1.07 -20.42 9.91
N ILE A 203 -1.19 -20.56 8.59
CA ILE A 203 -1.75 -21.76 7.96
C ILE A 203 -0.82 -22.95 8.21
N TYR A 204 0.48 -22.80 7.97
CA TYR A 204 1.45 -23.86 8.25
C TYR A 204 1.45 -24.28 9.72
N LEU A 205 1.37 -23.30 10.65
CA LEU A 205 1.23 -23.56 12.09
C LEU A 205 -0.07 -24.33 12.41
N SER A 206 -1.19 -23.94 11.82
CA SER A 206 -2.50 -24.57 12.08
C SER A 206 -2.59 -25.99 11.51
N ILE A 207 -2.08 -26.21 10.30
CA ILE A 207 -1.98 -27.55 9.68
C ILE A 207 -1.03 -28.43 10.48
N ALA A 208 0.14 -27.91 10.87
CA ALA A 208 1.09 -28.68 11.69
C ALA A 208 0.49 -29.08 13.04
N LEU A 209 -0.23 -28.18 13.71
CA LEU A 209 -0.95 -28.48 14.96
C LEU A 209 -2.07 -29.52 14.74
N GLY A 210 -2.82 -29.43 13.64
CA GLY A 210 -3.85 -30.41 13.29
C GLY A 210 -3.30 -31.81 13.02
N ILE A 211 -2.19 -31.91 12.28
CA ILE A 211 -1.48 -33.17 12.04
C ILE A 211 -0.95 -33.75 13.35
N LEU A 212 -0.34 -32.92 14.21
CA LEU A 212 0.11 -33.32 15.55
C LEU A 212 -1.04 -33.88 16.40
N LEU A 213 -2.21 -33.26 16.35
CA LEU A 213 -3.39 -33.71 17.08
C LEU A 213 -3.88 -35.08 16.57
N LEU A 214 -3.90 -35.29 15.25
CA LEU A 214 -4.28 -36.57 14.65
C LEU A 214 -3.27 -37.69 14.97
N VAL A 215 -1.97 -37.37 14.97
CA VAL A 215 -0.91 -38.30 15.39
C VAL A 215 -1.05 -38.66 16.87
N LEU A 216 -1.36 -37.70 17.73
CA LEU A 216 -1.64 -37.94 19.16
C LEU A 216 -2.88 -38.82 19.37
N ILE A 217 -3.98 -38.56 18.65
CA ILE A 217 -5.19 -39.38 18.71
C ILE A 217 -4.91 -40.80 18.23
N GLY A 218 -4.21 -40.96 17.10
CA GLY A 218 -3.77 -42.27 16.62
C GLY A 218 -2.91 -42.99 17.66
N TRP A 219 -1.90 -42.33 18.22
CA TRP A 219 -1.06 -42.93 19.26
C TRP A 219 -1.88 -43.36 20.48
N MET A 220 -2.82 -42.56 20.96
CA MET A 220 -3.70 -42.92 22.08
C MET A 220 -4.62 -44.11 21.77
N LEU A 221 -5.11 -44.23 20.52
CA LEU A 221 -6.01 -45.32 20.12
C LEU A 221 -5.28 -46.65 19.88
N PHE A 222 -4.01 -46.62 19.46
CA PHE A 222 -3.23 -47.81 19.09
C PHE A 222 -2.26 -48.29 20.18
N LYS A 223 -2.17 -47.63 21.34
CA LYS A 223 -1.32 -48.04 22.47
C LYS A 223 -2.00 -49.03 23.44
N LYS A 224 -2.86 -49.90 22.92
CA LYS A 224 -3.42 -51.05 23.67
C LYS A 224 -2.54 -52.28 23.52
#